data_AF-J9G2U2-F1
#
_entry.id   AF-J9G2U2-F1
#
_cell.length_a   1.000
_cell.length_b   1.000
_cell.length_c   1.000
_cell.angle_alpha   90.00
_cell.angle_beta   90.00
_cell.angle_gamma   90.00
#
_symmetry.space_group_name_H-M   'P 1'
#
loop_
_entity.id
_entity.type
_entity.pdbx_description
1 polymer ?
#
loop_
_entity_poly.entity_id
_entity_poly.type
_entity_poly.pdbx_seq_one_letter_code
_entity_poly.pdbx_strand_id
1 'polypeptide(L)'
;TALSHEDPTHPIDPMSVCTAMSQGYIGYDLQNALREELLNRGMNKPVATILTQVEVDPADPAFQNPSKPIGAFMTEEEAMKVKAQGNFVMEDAGRGWRRCVASPRPKSIIEIETVKAMLAANQVVIACGGGGIPVYKTEGNHLHGAGAVIDKDFASELLAEELDADALIILTAVEKVAVNFGKPNQEWLSSLTPEEARKYEGE
;
A
#
# COMPACT_ATOMS: atom_id res chain seq x y z
N THR A 1 1.70 11.77 -13.42
CA THR A 1 3.02 11.17 -13.07
C THR A 1 4.09 12.25 -13.14
N ALA A 2 5.32 12.00 -12.67
CA ALA A 2 6.41 12.99 -12.85
C ALA A 2 6.60 13.33 -14.34
N LEU A 3 6.45 12.32 -15.21
CA LEU A 3 6.49 12.47 -16.67
C LEU A 3 5.41 13.42 -17.21
N SER A 4 4.18 13.36 -16.68
CA SER A 4 3.12 14.31 -17.09
C SER A 4 3.29 15.73 -16.55
N HIS A 5 4.17 15.93 -15.55
CA HIS A 5 4.56 17.26 -15.09
C HIS A 5 5.65 17.88 -15.97
N GLU A 6 6.56 17.06 -16.50
CA GLU A 6 7.63 17.49 -17.41
C GLU A 6 7.13 17.66 -18.85
N ASP A 7 6.21 16.80 -19.30
CA ASP A 7 5.56 16.87 -20.60
C ASP A 7 4.02 16.83 -20.44
N PRO A 8 3.34 17.98 -20.59
CA PRO A 8 1.88 18.07 -20.51
C PRO A 8 1.14 17.27 -21.57
N THR A 9 1.82 16.82 -22.64
CA THR A 9 1.24 15.97 -23.68
C THR A 9 1.29 14.48 -23.31
N HIS A 10 2.07 14.12 -22.30
CA HIS A 10 2.12 12.76 -21.79
C HIS A 10 0.77 12.41 -21.14
N PRO A 11 0.13 11.29 -21.54
CA PRO A 11 -1.14 10.88 -20.97
C PRO A 11 -1.01 10.68 -19.46
N ILE A 12 -2.09 11.01 -18.72
CA ILE A 12 -2.18 10.72 -17.30
C ILE A 12 -2.34 9.21 -17.16
N ASP A 13 -1.30 8.56 -16.63
CA ASP A 13 -1.34 7.12 -16.39
C ASP A 13 -2.41 6.76 -15.36
N PRO A 14 -3.18 5.66 -15.57
CA PRO A 14 -4.09 5.13 -14.57
C PRO A 14 -3.37 4.87 -13.24
N MET A 15 -4.12 4.94 -12.13
CA MET A 15 -3.54 4.74 -10.79
C MET A 15 -2.86 3.37 -10.65
N SER A 16 -3.45 2.32 -11.22
CA SER A 16 -2.85 0.98 -11.27
C SER A 16 -1.48 0.95 -11.95
N VAL A 17 -1.31 1.70 -13.05
CA VAL A 17 -0.02 1.83 -13.75
C VAL A 17 0.98 2.62 -12.90
N CYS A 18 0.54 3.68 -12.23
CA CYS A 18 1.38 4.42 -11.28
C CYS A 18 1.87 3.52 -10.15
N THR A 19 1.01 2.66 -9.60
CA THR A 19 1.39 1.67 -8.59
C THR A 19 2.44 0.69 -9.13
N ALA A 20 2.25 0.16 -10.35
CA ALA A 20 3.21 -0.75 -10.98
C ALA A 20 4.59 -0.09 -11.16
N MET A 21 4.62 1.15 -11.64
CA MET A 21 5.86 1.94 -11.75
C MET A 21 6.53 2.09 -10.37
N SER A 22 5.75 2.36 -9.32
CA SER A 22 6.28 2.51 -7.96
C SER A 22 6.86 1.25 -7.36
N GLN A 23 6.29 0.09 -7.67
CA GLN A 23 6.89 -1.18 -7.29
C GLN A 23 8.25 -1.37 -7.98
N GLY A 24 8.37 -0.96 -9.24
CA GLY A 24 9.64 -1.02 -9.98
C GLY A 24 10.74 -0.18 -9.35
N TYR A 25 10.52 1.12 -9.14
CA TYR A 25 11.58 2.00 -8.63
C TYR A 25 11.87 1.78 -7.14
N ILE A 26 10.85 1.59 -6.29
CA ILE A 26 11.07 1.31 -4.85
C ILE A 26 11.71 -0.07 -4.68
N GLY A 27 11.21 -1.06 -5.42
CA GLY A 27 11.74 -2.42 -5.37
C GLY A 27 13.18 -2.50 -5.83
N TYR A 28 13.57 -1.74 -6.85
CA TYR A 28 14.97 -1.61 -7.28
C TYR A 28 15.87 -1.14 -6.14
N ASP A 29 15.55 0.00 -5.51
CA ASP A 29 16.37 0.58 -4.44
C ASP A 29 16.45 -0.36 -3.23
N LEU A 30 15.31 -0.90 -2.81
CA LEU A 30 15.22 -1.80 -1.66
C LEU A 30 15.95 -3.12 -1.90
N GLN A 31 15.76 -3.74 -3.07
CA GLN A 31 16.44 -4.97 -3.45
C GLN A 31 17.95 -4.77 -3.48
N ASN A 32 18.43 -3.66 -4.04
CA ASN A 32 19.85 -3.35 -4.12
C ASN A 32 20.46 -3.21 -2.71
N ALA A 33 19.83 -2.39 -1.86
CA ALA A 33 20.29 -2.14 -0.49
C ALA A 33 20.30 -3.42 0.37
N LEU A 34 19.23 -4.22 0.32
CA LEU A 34 19.16 -5.47 1.09
C LEU A 34 20.21 -6.47 0.61
N ARG A 35 20.38 -6.62 -0.70
CA ARG A 35 21.36 -7.56 -1.25
C ARG A 35 22.79 -7.15 -0.88
N GLU A 36 23.11 -5.87 -0.97
CA GLU A 36 24.41 -5.33 -0.55
C GLU A 36 24.67 -5.63 0.92
N GLU A 37 23.73 -5.31 1.80
CA GLU A 37 23.90 -5.51 3.23
C GLU A 37 24.00 -6.99 3.63
N LEU A 38 23.25 -7.87 2.97
CA LEU A 38 23.37 -9.32 3.16
C LEU A 38 24.78 -9.81 2.81
N LEU A 39 25.34 -9.34 1.69
CA LEU A 39 26.69 -9.71 1.28
C LEU A 39 27.77 -9.16 2.22
N ASN A 40 27.63 -7.92 2.70
CA ASN A 40 28.54 -7.33 3.69
C ASN A 40 28.59 -8.15 4.99
N ARG A 41 27.50 -8.87 5.31
CA ARG A 41 27.40 -9.79 6.45
C ARG A 41 27.79 -11.23 6.13
N GLY A 42 28.31 -11.51 4.93
CA GLY A 42 28.66 -12.86 4.49
C GLY A 42 27.47 -13.78 4.20
N MET A 43 26.26 -13.22 4.04
CA MET A 43 25.06 -13.98 3.71
C MET A 43 24.77 -13.91 2.20
N ASN A 44 24.95 -15.04 1.52
CA ASN A 44 24.65 -15.14 0.09
C ASN A 44 23.19 -15.60 -0.14
N LYS A 45 22.23 -14.70 0.08
CA LYS A 45 20.79 -14.95 -0.14
C LYS A 45 20.25 -14.07 -1.27
N PRO A 46 19.63 -14.63 -2.33
CA PRO A 46 19.05 -13.84 -3.40
C PRO A 46 17.93 -12.93 -2.88
N VAL A 47 17.83 -11.72 -3.44
CA VAL A 47 16.75 -10.76 -3.17
C VAL A 47 16.09 -10.41 -4.49
N ALA A 48 14.77 -10.47 -4.57
CA ALA A 48 14.03 -10.19 -5.79
C ALA A 48 12.72 -9.45 -5.53
N THR A 49 12.42 -8.50 -6.40
CA THR A 49 11.15 -7.76 -6.45
C THR A 49 10.21 -8.39 -7.46
N ILE A 50 8.95 -8.58 -7.07
CA ILE A 50 7.89 -9.08 -7.94
C ILE A 50 6.84 -7.99 -8.11
N LEU A 51 6.54 -7.62 -9.36
CA LEU A 51 5.34 -6.83 -9.64
C LEU A 51 4.11 -7.64 -9.22
N THR A 52 3.34 -7.11 -8.29
CA THR A 52 2.27 -7.83 -7.63
C THR A 52 0.94 -7.17 -7.90
N GLN A 53 0.02 -7.92 -8.49
CA GLN A 53 -1.39 -7.58 -8.66
C GLN A 53 -2.21 -8.14 -7.50
N VAL A 54 -3.16 -7.35 -7.01
CA VAL A 54 -4.03 -7.71 -5.90
C VAL A 54 -5.47 -7.51 -6.34
N GLU A 55 -6.24 -8.59 -6.29
CA GLU A 55 -7.65 -8.59 -6.65
C GLU A 55 -8.47 -7.80 -5.64
N VAL A 56 -9.38 -6.96 -6.12
CA VAL A 56 -10.31 -6.17 -5.31
C VAL A 56 -11.74 -6.39 -5.80
N ASP A 57 -12.73 -6.10 -4.95
CA ASP A 57 -14.13 -6.15 -5.38
C ASP A 57 -14.49 -4.90 -6.20
N PRO A 58 -14.95 -5.00 -7.45
CA PRO A 58 -15.42 -3.83 -8.19
C PRO A 58 -16.67 -3.18 -7.55
N ALA A 59 -17.39 -3.91 -6.68
CA ALA A 59 -18.53 -3.40 -5.91
C ALA A 59 -18.15 -2.93 -4.50
N ASP A 60 -16.86 -2.84 -4.15
CA ASP A 60 -16.43 -2.38 -2.83
C ASP A 60 -16.95 -0.95 -2.55
N PRO A 61 -17.62 -0.71 -1.40
CA PRO A 61 -18.12 0.62 -1.03
C PRO A 61 -17.06 1.74 -1.04
N ALA A 62 -15.78 1.40 -0.88
CA ALA A 62 -14.68 2.36 -0.93
C ALA A 62 -14.57 3.10 -2.27
N PHE A 63 -15.10 2.54 -3.37
CA PHE A 63 -15.19 3.23 -4.67
C PHE A 63 -16.19 4.39 -4.64
N GLN A 64 -17.21 4.33 -3.79
CA GLN A 64 -18.19 5.40 -3.61
C GLN A 64 -17.78 6.41 -2.52
N ASN A 65 -16.89 6.01 -1.61
CA ASN A 65 -16.38 6.88 -0.54
C ASN A 65 -14.83 6.86 -0.44
N PRO A 66 -14.13 7.53 -1.36
CA PRO A 66 -12.66 7.61 -1.36
C PRO A 66 -12.08 8.24 -0.09
N SER A 67 -11.19 7.52 0.58
CA SER A 67 -10.64 7.91 1.89
C SER A 67 -9.12 7.87 1.97
N LYS A 68 -8.41 7.27 1.00
CA LYS A 68 -6.95 7.14 1.08
C LYS A 68 -6.27 8.38 0.51
N PRO A 69 -5.55 9.18 1.31
CA PRO A 69 -4.91 10.39 0.82
C PRO A 69 -3.65 10.03 0.01
N ILE A 70 -3.50 10.67 -1.15
CA ILE A 70 -2.38 10.50 -2.10
C ILE A 70 -1.82 11.85 -2.54
N GLY A 71 -0.58 11.82 -3.05
CA GLY A 71 0.10 13.02 -3.55
C GLY A 71 0.45 14.04 -2.46
N ALA A 72 0.88 15.23 -2.91
CA ALA A 72 1.34 16.32 -2.07
C ALA A 72 0.19 17.04 -1.33
N PHE A 73 0.56 17.75 -0.26
CA PHE A 73 -0.34 18.67 0.43
C PHE A 73 -0.66 19.88 -0.44
N MET A 74 -1.89 20.36 -0.32
CA MET A 74 -2.47 21.49 -1.04
C MET A 74 -3.12 22.45 -0.05
N THR A 75 -3.20 23.72 -0.46
CA THR A 75 -4.11 24.69 0.15
C THR A 75 -5.57 24.34 -0.16
N GLU A 76 -6.51 24.91 0.59
CA GLU A 76 -7.94 24.73 0.33
C GLU A 76 -8.32 25.23 -1.07
N GLU A 77 -7.76 26.35 -1.52
CA GLU A 77 -8.04 26.91 -2.85
C GLU A 77 -7.61 25.97 -3.98
N GLU A 78 -6.42 25.37 -3.86
CA GLU A 78 -5.91 24.36 -4.80
C GLU A 78 -6.77 23.10 -4.77
N ALA A 79 -7.17 22.64 -3.58
CA ALA A 79 -8.03 21.48 -3.42
C ALA A 79 -9.40 21.68 -4.09
N MET A 80 -9.98 22.87 -4.02
CA MET A 80 -11.24 23.20 -4.71
C MET A 80 -11.09 23.17 -6.23
N LYS A 81 -9.94 23.59 -6.78
CA LYS A 81 -9.64 23.48 -8.23
C LYS A 81 -9.53 22.01 -8.64
N VAL A 82 -8.84 21.19 -7.85
CA VAL A 82 -8.69 19.74 -8.09
C VAL A 82 -10.05 19.02 -7.99
N LYS A 83 -10.91 19.43 -7.05
CA LYS A 83 -12.27 18.93 -6.92
C LYS A 83 -13.14 19.29 -8.11
N ALA A 84 -13.03 20.51 -8.64
CA ALA A 84 -13.73 20.94 -9.84
C ALA A 84 -13.32 20.14 -11.10
N GLN A 85 -12.14 19.53 -11.10
CA GLN A 85 -11.67 18.61 -12.15
C GLN A 85 -12.20 17.17 -11.97
N GLY A 86 -13.09 16.93 -11.00
CA GLY A 86 -13.72 15.62 -10.76
C GLY A 86 -12.92 14.70 -9.83
N ASN A 87 -11.90 15.20 -9.14
CA ASN A 87 -11.13 14.41 -8.18
C ASN A 87 -11.70 14.55 -6.76
N PHE A 88 -11.51 13.52 -5.94
CA PHE A 88 -11.83 13.59 -4.52
C PHE A 88 -10.67 14.22 -3.75
N VAL A 89 -11.01 15.03 -2.75
CA VAL A 89 -10.06 15.71 -1.85
C VAL A 89 -10.56 15.61 -0.41
N MET A 90 -9.63 15.56 0.53
CA MET A 90 -9.90 15.54 1.96
C MET A 90 -8.89 16.38 2.74
N GLU A 91 -9.31 16.86 3.90
CA GLU A 91 -8.45 17.51 4.89
C GLU A 91 -7.67 16.42 5.66
N ASP A 92 -6.37 16.64 5.88
CA ASP A 92 -5.46 15.66 6.49
C ASP A 92 -4.93 16.17 7.84
N ALA A 93 -5.83 16.23 8.83
CA ALA A 93 -5.53 16.43 10.25
C ALA A 93 -4.71 17.69 10.54
N GLY A 94 -5.11 18.83 9.98
CA GLY A 94 -4.47 20.14 10.16
C GLY A 94 -3.22 20.36 9.32
N ARG A 95 -2.80 19.38 8.50
CA ARG A 95 -1.59 19.47 7.66
C ARG A 95 -1.87 20.03 6.27
N GLY A 96 -3.14 20.29 5.94
CA GLY A 96 -3.59 20.77 4.64
C GLY A 96 -4.53 19.78 3.96
N TRP A 97 -4.75 19.98 2.67
CA TRP A 97 -5.65 19.16 1.86
C TRP A 97 -4.88 18.22 0.95
N ARG A 98 -5.42 17.04 0.68
CA ARG A 98 -4.82 16.07 -0.26
C ARG A 98 -5.88 15.47 -1.16
N ARG A 99 -5.45 14.99 -2.33
CA ARG A 99 -6.31 14.13 -3.15
C ARG A 99 -6.57 12.85 -2.39
N CYS A 100 -7.77 12.29 -2.49
CA CYS A 100 -8.05 10.96 -2.01
C CYS A 100 -8.55 10.05 -3.14
N VAL A 101 -8.30 8.76 -2.98
CA VAL A 101 -8.72 7.69 -3.89
C VAL A 101 -9.37 6.56 -3.11
N ALA A 102 -10.08 5.70 -3.83
CA ALA A 102 -10.68 4.50 -3.26
C ALA A 102 -9.60 3.60 -2.65
N SER A 103 -9.93 2.98 -1.51
CA SER A 103 -9.08 2.01 -0.82
C SER A 103 -9.88 0.75 -0.50
N PRO A 104 -10.17 -0.07 -1.53
CA PRO A 104 -10.92 -1.30 -1.37
C PRO A 104 -10.11 -2.34 -0.59
N ARG A 105 -10.81 -3.31 0.00
CA ARG A 105 -10.16 -4.43 0.68
C ARG A 105 -9.51 -5.39 -0.34
N PRO A 106 -8.30 -5.89 -0.05
CA PRO A 106 -7.68 -6.90 -0.91
C PRO A 106 -8.43 -8.23 -0.75
N LYS A 107 -8.59 -8.97 -1.85
CA LYS A 107 -9.31 -10.26 -1.90
C LYS A 107 -8.39 -11.44 -2.15
N SER A 108 -7.42 -11.27 -3.05
CA SER A 108 -6.45 -12.32 -3.41
C SER A 108 -5.19 -11.69 -4.00
N ILE A 109 -4.08 -12.40 -3.92
CA ILE A 109 -2.80 -11.99 -4.53
C ILE A 109 -2.57 -12.85 -5.76
N ILE A 110 -2.48 -12.23 -6.93
CA ILE A 110 -2.43 -12.96 -8.20
C ILE A 110 -1.12 -13.76 -8.33
N GLU A 111 0.01 -13.17 -7.92
CA GLU A 111 1.34 -13.80 -8.02
C GLU A 111 1.73 -14.65 -6.80
N ILE A 112 0.78 -15.04 -5.94
CA ILE A 112 1.07 -15.72 -4.67
C ILE A 112 1.89 -17.01 -4.84
N GLU A 113 1.59 -17.83 -5.83
CA GLU A 113 2.30 -19.09 -6.07
C GLU A 113 3.76 -18.85 -6.50
N THR A 114 4.03 -17.75 -7.21
CA THR A 114 5.41 -17.33 -7.53
C THR A 114 6.15 -16.91 -6.25
N VAL A 115 5.50 -16.13 -5.38
CA VAL A 115 6.07 -15.73 -4.08
C VAL A 115 6.42 -16.97 -3.26
N LYS A 116 5.49 -17.93 -3.12
CA LYS A 116 5.71 -19.20 -2.40
C LYS A 116 6.89 -19.98 -2.97
N ALA A 117 6.98 -20.10 -4.30
CA ALA A 117 8.08 -20.81 -4.95
C ALA A 117 9.45 -20.18 -4.65
N MET A 118 9.53 -18.85 -4.63
CA MET A 118 10.78 -18.13 -4.35
C MET A 118 11.17 -18.22 -2.87
N LEU A 119 10.20 -18.17 -1.97
CA LEU A 119 10.43 -18.41 -0.54
C LEU A 119 10.91 -19.85 -0.27
N ALA A 120 10.31 -20.84 -0.93
CA ALA A 120 10.74 -22.24 -0.85
C ALA A 120 12.18 -22.44 -1.37
N ALA A 121 12.62 -21.61 -2.32
CA ALA A 121 14.01 -21.54 -2.78
C ALA A 121 14.94 -20.74 -1.84
N ASN A 122 14.49 -20.43 -0.62
CA ASN A 122 15.20 -19.64 0.40
C ASN A 122 15.67 -18.27 -0.12
N GLN A 123 14.83 -17.56 -0.86
CA GLN A 123 15.09 -16.19 -1.32
C GLN A 123 14.42 -15.16 -0.41
N VAL A 124 14.86 -13.91 -0.46
CA VAL A 124 14.12 -12.75 0.07
C VAL A 124 13.26 -12.20 -1.05
N VAL A 125 11.96 -12.07 -0.81
CA VAL A 125 11.00 -11.59 -1.81
C VAL A 125 10.42 -10.25 -1.36
N ILE A 126 10.44 -9.27 -2.26
CA ILE A 126 9.75 -7.98 -2.11
C ILE A 126 8.51 -8.04 -3.00
N ALA A 127 7.34 -8.00 -2.39
CA ALA A 127 6.04 -8.12 -3.06
C ALA A 127 5.04 -7.10 -2.49
N CYS A 128 3.88 -6.97 -3.13
CA CYS A 128 2.79 -6.08 -2.70
C CYS A 128 3.21 -4.61 -2.49
N GLY A 129 4.22 -4.11 -3.22
CA GLY A 129 4.69 -2.74 -3.05
C GLY A 129 3.55 -1.74 -3.27
N GLY A 130 3.42 -0.77 -2.36
CA GLY A 130 2.31 0.20 -2.37
C GLY A 130 0.93 -0.40 -2.09
N GLY A 131 0.85 -1.62 -1.55
CA GLY A 131 -0.40 -2.37 -1.35
C GLY A 131 -0.77 -3.32 -2.50
N GLY A 132 0.04 -3.35 -3.57
CA GLY A 132 -0.25 -4.14 -4.76
C GLY A 132 -0.99 -3.33 -5.84
N ILE A 133 -0.85 -3.76 -7.09
CA ILE A 133 -1.54 -3.17 -8.24
C ILE A 133 -3.00 -3.63 -8.18
N PRO A 134 -3.97 -2.75 -7.91
CA PRO A 134 -5.34 -3.18 -7.73
C PRO A 134 -5.94 -3.58 -9.07
N VAL A 135 -6.49 -4.79 -9.13
CA VAL A 135 -7.13 -5.36 -10.32
C VAL A 135 -8.46 -6.02 -9.99
N TYR A 136 -9.32 -6.18 -10.99
CA TYR A 136 -10.52 -6.99 -10.88
C TYR A 136 -10.73 -7.78 -12.17
N LYS A 137 -11.38 -8.95 -12.06
CA LYS A 137 -11.69 -9.80 -13.21
C LYS A 137 -12.83 -9.21 -14.04
N THR A 138 -12.71 -9.26 -15.36
CA THR A 138 -13.79 -8.91 -16.28
C THR A 138 -14.28 -10.14 -17.03
N GLU A 139 -14.02 -10.25 -18.33
CA GLU A 139 -14.43 -11.39 -19.15
C GLU A 139 -13.36 -12.51 -19.06
N GLY A 140 -13.78 -13.69 -18.61
CA GLY A 140 -12.90 -14.84 -18.43
C GLY A 140 -11.79 -14.57 -17.41
N ASN A 141 -10.54 -14.71 -17.85
CA ASN A 141 -9.34 -14.52 -17.01
C ASN A 141 -8.69 -13.14 -17.17
N HIS A 142 -9.34 -12.20 -17.86
CA HIS A 142 -8.78 -10.86 -18.05
C HIS A 142 -8.86 -10.06 -16.74
N LEU A 143 -7.72 -9.47 -16.36
CA LEU A 143 -7.60 -8.56 -15.23
C LEU A 143 -7.57 -7.12 -15.73
N HIS A 144 -8.48 -6.30 -15.21
CA HIS A 144 -8.51 -4.86 -15.47
C HIS A 144 -8.01 -4.09 -14.25
N GLY A 145 -7.20 -3.06 -14.46
CA GLY A 145 -6.68 -2.23 -13.38
C GLY A 145 -7.76 -1.32 -12.77
N ALA A 146 -7.84 -1.25 -11.45
CA ALA A 146 -8.76 -0.35 -10.76
C ALA A 146 -8.12 1.02 -10.48
N GLY A 147 -8.91 2.07 -10.50
CA GLY A 147 -8.53 3.42 -10.08
C GLY A 147 -8.48 3.58 -8.56
N ALA A 148 -7.68 2.77 -7.87
CA ALA A 148 -7.63 2.68 -6.41
C ALA A 148 -6.20 2.58 -5.88
N VAL A 149 -6.05 2.66 -4.55
CA VAL A 149 -4.83 2.31 -3.84
C VAL A 149 -5.22 1.44 -2.64
N ILE A 150 -4.75 0.19 -2.64
CA ILE A 150 -4.98 -0.75 -1.55
C ILE A 150 -4.14 -0.34 -0.34
N ASP A 151 -4.68 -0.48 0.86
CA ASP A 151 -3.88 -0.25 2.05
C ASP A 151 -2.79 -1.32 2.20
N LYS A 152 -1.54 -0.88 2.35
CA LYS A 152 -0.38 -1.76 2.44
C LYS A 152 -0.45 -2.71 3.63
N ASP A 153 -1.05 -2.29 4.76
CA ASP A 153 -1.09 -3.11 5.96
C ASP A 153 -2.10 -4.26 5.76
N PHE A 154 -3.25 -4.00 5.11
CA PHE A 154 -4.19 -5.06 4.72
C PHE A 154 -3.65 -5.96 3.61
N ALA A 155 -2.90 -5.42 2.64
CA ALA A 155 -2.25 -6.24 1.63
C ALA A 155 -1.16 -7.15 2.23
N SER A 156 -0.38 -6.63 3.18
CA SER A 156 0.63 -7.41 3.91
C SER A 156 0.01 -8.44 4.83
N GLU A 157 -1.14 -8.14 5.43
CA GLU A 157 -1.91 -9.10 6.22
C GLU A 157 -2.45 -10.24 5.37
N LEU A 158 -3.11 -9.94 4.24
CA LEU A 158 -3.52 -10.98 3.29
C LEU A 158 -2.34 -11.81 2.78
N LEU A 159 -1.19 -11.18 2.51
CA LEU A 159 0.03 -11.91 2.12
C LEU A 159 0.51 -12.85 3.23
N ALA A 160 0.45 -12.42 4.49
CA ALA A 160 0.82 -13.25 5.63
C ALA A 160 -0.12 -14.46 5.78
N GLU A 161 -1.44 -14.26 5.61
CA GLU A 161 -2.43 -15.35 5.62
C GLU A 161 -2.17 -16.36 4.50
N GLU A 162 -2.00 -15.88 3.27
CA GLU A 162 -1.78 -16.72 2.08
C GLU A 162 -0.46 -17.51 2.11
N LEU A 163 0.53 -17.02 2.87
CA LEU A 163 1.82 -17.67 3.08
C LEU A 163 1.85 -18.56 4.33
N ASP A 164 0.79 -18.61 5.12
CA ASP A 164 0.77 -19.24 6.44
C ASP A 164 1.93 -18.75 7.33
N ALA A 165 2.12 -17.43 7.36
CA ALA A 165 3.23 -16.81 8.07
C ALA A 165 3.01 -16.84 9.59
N ASP A 166 4.06 -17.18 10.35
CA ASP A 166 4.01 -17.21 11.82
C ASP A 166 3.77 -15.83 12.45
N ALA A 167 4.17 -14.75 11.76
CA ALA A 167 4.07 -13.39 12.25
C ALA A 167 3.97 -12.36 11.12
N LEU A 168 3.19 -11.30 11.37
CA LEU A 168 3.15 -10.07 10.58
C LEU A 168 3.85 -8.95 11.35
N ILE A 169 4.84 -8.30 10.73
CA ILE A 169 5.57 -7.18 11.33
C ILE A 169 5.28 -5.90 10.54
N ILE A 170 4.62 -4.95 11.19
CA ILE A 170 4.37 -3.61 10.63
C ILE A 170 5.38 -2.62 11.24
N LEU A 171 6.25 -2.07 10.39
CA LEU A 171 7.22 -1.05 10.79
C LEU A 171 6.66 0.35 10.52
N THR A 172 6.65 1.19 11.56
CA THR A 172 6.09 2.55 11.50
C THR A 172 7.00 3.58 12.19
N ALA A 173 6.63 4.85 12.15
CA ALA A 173 7.42 5.98 12.67
C ALA A 173 7.41 6.11 14.20
N VAL A 174 6.59 5.33 14.89
CA VAL A 174 6.53 5.27 16.35
C VAL A 174 7.00 3.91 16.84
N GLU A 175 7.57 3.88 18.04
CA GLU A 175 8.15 2.66 18.60
C GLU A 175 7.08 1.59 18.88
N LYS A 176 5.89 2.00 19.34
CA LYS A 176 4.79 1.12 19.78
C LYS A 176 3.44 1.76 19.49
N VAL A 177 2.38 0.96 19.58
CA VAL A 177 1.01 1.49 19.60
C VAL A 177 0.75 2.19 20.94
N ALA A 178 -0.06 3.25 20.94
CA ALA A 178 -0.51 3.91 22.16
C ALA A 178 -2.01 4.19 22.14
N VAL A 179 -2.63 4.10 23.31
CA VAL A 179 -3.95 4.70 23.56
C VAL A 179 -3.76 6.15 24.01
N ASN A 180 -4.77 6.98 23.76
CA ASN A 180 -4.70 8.42 24.05
C ASN A 180 -3.48 9.11 23.41
N PHE A 181 -3.10 8.70 22.20
CA PHE A 181 -1.94 9.23 21.49
C PHE A 181 -1.98 10.77 21.39
N GLY A 182 -0.90 11.42 21.78
CA GLY A 182 -0.76 12.88 21.82
C GLY A 182 -1.46 13.60 22.99
N LYS A 183 -2.15 12.88 23.90
CA LYS A 183 -2.85 13.47 25.06
C LYS A 183 -2.04 13.32 26.36
N PRO A 184 -2.34 14.09 27.42
CA PRO A 184 -1.63 13.99 28.71
C PRO A 184 -1.68 12.60 29.36
N ASN A 185 -2.70 11.81 29.05
CA ASN A 185 -2.90 10.44 29.52
C ASN A 185 -2.51 9.37 28.48
N GLN A 186 -1.57 9.68 27.56
CA GLN A 186 -1.05 8.72 26.61
C GLN A 186 -0.42 7.51 27.32
N GLU A 187 -0.73 6.31 26.84
CA GLU A 187 -0.17 5.06 27.35
C GLU A 187 0.34 4.18 26.20
N TRP A 188 1.61 3.76 26.29
CA TRP A 188 2.23 2.88 25.30
C TRP A 188 1.94 1.41 25.59
N LEU A 189 1.45 0.70 24.58
CA LEU A 189 1.08 -0.70 24.67
C LEU A 189 2.24 -1.58 24.16
N SER A 190 2.86 -2.33 25.07
CA SER A 190 3.94 -3.28 24.71
C SER A 190 3.43 -4.67 24.35
N SER A 191 2.21 -5.01 24.79
CA SER A 191 1.51 -6.24 24.45
C SER A 191 0.03 -5.93 24.40
N LEU A 192 -0.68 -6.54 23.45
CA LEU A 192 -2.11 -6.35 23.27
C LEU A 192 -2.71 -7.61 22.68
N THR A 193 -3.80 -8.09 23.25
CA THR A 193 -4.60 -9.16 22.65
C THR A 193 -5.58 -8.58 21.62
N PRO A 194 -6.05 -9.37 20.63
CA PRO A 194 -7.07 -8.90 19.70
C PRO A 194 -8.37 -8.44 20.38
N GLU A 195 -8.73 -9.02 21.53
CA GLU A 195 -9.92 -8.60 22.29
C GLU A 195 -9.75 -7.22 22.92
N GLU A 196 -8.57 -6.94 23.48
CA GLU A 196 -8.26 -5.61 24.02
C GLU A 196 -8.17 -4.57 22.90
N ALA A 197 -7.56 -4.91 21.77
CA ALA A 197 -7.47 -4.03 20.60
C ALA A 197 -8.86 -3.57 20.12
N ARG A 198 -9.83 -4.50 20.04
CA ARG A 198 -11.22 -4.20 19.65
C ARG A 198 -11.94 -3.23 20.58
N LYS A 199 -11.53 -3.11 21.85
CA LYS A 199 -12.11 -2.13 22.78
C LYS A 199 -11.70 -0.70 22.40
N TYR A 200 -10.55 -0.53 21.76
CA TYR A 200 -10.00 0.76 21.35
C TYR A 200 -10.33 1.16 19.91
N GLU A 201 -10.80 0.24 19.05
CA GLU A 201 -11.12 0.53 17.63
C GLU A 201 -12.14 1.66 17.41
N GLY A 202 -12.96 1.98 18.42
CA GLY A 202 -13.99 3.02 18.37
C GLY A 202 -13.69 4.30 19.17
N GLU A 203 -12.50 4.41 19.78
CA GLU A 203 -12.06 5.59 20.55
C GLU A 203 -11.23 6.56 19.70
#